data_AF-A0A386ZFR4-F1
#
_entry.id   AF-A0A386ZFR4-F1
#
_cell.length_a   1.000
_cell.length_b   1.000
_cell.length_c   1.000
_cell.angle_alpha   90.00
_cell.angle_beta   90.00
_cell.angle_gamma   90.00
#
_symmetry.space_group_name_H-M   'P 1'
#
loop_
_entity.id
_entity.type
_entity.pdbx_description
1 polymer ?
#
loop_
_entity_poly.entity_id
_entity_poly.type
_entity_poly.pdbx_seq_one_letter_code
_entity_poly.pdbx_strand_id
1 'polypeptide(L)'
;MFGQVRQRLGRVPNMTKVMANSDAVLTGYLGLMGALKDGTLPAPTSERIALTVGASNDCGYCVAAHTFAGKRVAKLSDAEVEAAKQGSSADPKEAAAVAFARELTETRGKADPAAVLAAGWSEEQVLEIVALVALQTLTNYVNKVARTENDWPAA
;
A
#
# COMPACT_ATOMS: atom_id res chain seq x y z
N MET A 1 -10.57 -1.86 21.07
CA MET A 1 -9.88 -1.48 19.82
C MET A 1 -9.11 -2.63 19.16
N PHE A 2 -8.19 -3.33 19.85
CA PHE A 2 -7.44 -4.45 19.26
C PHE A 2 -8.29 -5.62 18.73
N GLY A 3 -9.51 -5.81 19.26
CA GLY A 3 -10.46 -6.78 18.71
C GLY A 3 -10.84 -6.49 17.24
N GLN A 4 -11.09 -5.21 16.90
CA GLN A 4 -11.37 -4.80 15.52
C GLN A 4 -10.14 -4.95 14.62
N VAL A 5 -8.95 -4.65 15.15
CA VAL A 5 -7.68 -4.88 14.44
C VAL A 5 -7.52 -6.36 14.10
N ARG A 6 -7.68 -7.25 15.09
CA ARG A 6 -7.55 -8.70 14.88
C ARG A 6 -8.62 -9.22 13.92
N GLN A 7 -9.85 -8.69 13.98
CA GLN A 7 -10.92 -9.07 13.05
C GLN A 7 -10.60 -8.68 11.60
N ARG A 8 -10.02 -7.49 11.38
CA ARG A 8 -9.72 -6.99 10.03
C ARG A 8 -8.43 -7.55 9.43
N LEU A 9 -7.40 -7.75 10.26
CA LEU A 9 -6.06 -8.12 9.82
C LEU A 9 -5.65 -9.56 10.16
N GLY A 10 -6.46 -10.30 10.94
CA GLY A 10 -6.12 -11.64 11.43
C GLY A 10 -5.02 -11.69 12.51
N ARG A 11 -4.25 -10.60 12.67
CA ARG A 11 -3.22 -10.39 13.71
C ARG A 11 -3.26 -8.95 14.22
N VAL A 12 -2.42 -8.64 15.20
CA VAL A 12 -2.22 -7.27 15.70
C VAL A 12 -0.76 -6.88 15.42
N PRO A 13 -0.46 -6.31 14.24
CA PRO A 13 0.90 -5.90 13.89
C PRO A 13 1.43 -4.80 14.83
N ASN A 14 2.74 -4.68 14.98
CA ASN A 14 3.34 -3.65 15.82
C ASN A 14 2.92 -2.23 15.42
N MET A 15 2.77 -1.94 14.12
CA MET A 15 2.25 -0.64 13.65
C MET A 15 0.88 -0.29 14.24
N THR A 16 -0.05 -1.25 14.35
CA THR A 16 -1.39 -0.95 14.88
C THR A 16 -1.38 -0.76 16.39
N LYS A 17 -0.40 -1.35 17.10
CA LYS A 17 -0.13 -1.03 18.51
C LYS A 17 0.39 0.40 18.66
N VAL A 18 1.27 0.84 17.77
CA VAL A 18 1.75 2.24 17.73
C VAL A 18 0.59 3.20 17.48
N MET A 19 -0.23 2.94 16.46
CA MET A 19 -1.40 3.78 16.15
C MET A 19 -2.43 3.81 17.28
N ALA A 20 -2.54 2.75 18.09
CA ALA A 20 -3.45 2.70 19.24
C ALA A 20 -3.11 3.69 20.37
N ASN A 21 -1.97 4.40 20.30
CA ASN A 21 -1.73 5.56 21.17
C ASN A 21 -2.65 6.75 20.84
N SER A 22 -3.33 6.72 19.69
CA SER A 22 -4.35 7.69 19.32
C SER A 22 -5.56 6.99 18.68
N ASP A 23 -6.68 6.98 19.40
CA ASP A 23 -7.91 6.37 18.91
C ASP A 23 -8.38 6.98 17.57
N ALA A 24 -8.17 8.28 17.38
CA ALA A 24 -8.49 8.96 16.14
C ALA A 24 -7.67 8.42 14.95
N VAL A 25 -6.36 8.24 15.14
CA VAL A 25 -5.47 7.72 14.09
C VAL A 25 -5.81 6.29 13.72
N LEU A 26 -5.94 5.40 14.72
CA LEU A 26 -6.25 3.99 14.45
C LEU A 26 -7.64 3.82 13.83
N THR A 27 -8.64 4.61 14.27
CA THR A 27 -9.98 4.60 13.66
C THR A 27 -9.94 5.06 12.21
N GLY A 28 -9.26 6.18 11.92
CA GLY A 28 -9.10 6.69 10.56
C GLY A 28 -8.40 5.71 9.63
N TYR A 29 -7.28 5.12 10.07
CA TYR A 29 -6.55 4.09 9.32
C TYR A 29 -7.45 2.89 9.01
N LEU A 30 -8.10 2.31 10.02
CA LEU A 30 -8.95 1.14 9.81
C LEU A 30 -10.14 1.47 8.90
N GLY A 31 -10.73 2.65 9.04
CA GLY A 31 -11.83 3.13 8.20
C GLY A 31 -11.46 3.20 6.73
N LEU A 32 -10.40 3.94 6.40
CA LEU A 32 -9.94 4.09 5.01
C LEU A 32 -9.48 2.75 4.41
N MET A 33 -8.71 1.97 5.17
CA MET A 33 -8.27 0.63 4.74
C MET A 33 -9.46 -0.30 4.45
N GLY A 34 -10.50 -0.25 5.29
CA GLY A 34 -11.72 -1.03 5.09
C GLY A 34 -12.45 -0.63 3.80
N ALA A 35 -12.66 0.68 3.61
CA ALA A 35 -13.32 1.20 2.42
C ALA A 35 -12.58 0.83 1.12
N LEU A 36 -11.24 0.95 1.09
CA LEU A 36 -10.44 0.59 -0.07
C LEU A 36 -10.41 -0.92 -0.34
N LYS A 37 -10.56 -1.75 0.70
CA LYS A 37 -10.67 -3.21 0.53
C LYS A 37 -11.96 -3.60 -0.20
N ASP A 38 -13.03 -2.85 0.02
CA ASP A 38 -14.34 -3.07 -0.61
C ASP A 38 -14.48 -2.31 -1.95
N GLY A 39 -13.40 -1.65 -2.41
CA GLY A 39 -13.32 -0.94 -3.67
C GLY A 39 -13.15 -1.85 -4.89
N THR A 40 -12.84 -1.24 -6.03
CA THR A 40 -12.78 -1.87 -7.36
C THR A 40 -11.37 -2.28 -7.79
N LEU A 41 -10.33 -1.84 -7.07
CA LEU A 41 -8.95 -2.28 -7.29
C LEU A 41 -8.75 -3.75 -6.87
N PRO A 42 -8.18 -4.60 -7.75
CA PRO A 42 -7.82 -5.96 -7.38
C PRO A 42 -6.78 -5.97 -6.23
N ALA A 43 -6.92 -6.90 -5.30
CA ALA A 43 -5.98 -7.04 -4.18
C ALA A 43 -4.50 -7.15 -4.62
N PRO A 44 -4.13 -7.90 -5.69
CA PRO A 44 -2.75 -7.90 -6.19
C PRO A 44 -2.24 -6.53 -6.64
N THR A 45 -3.08 -5.75 -7.31
CA THR A 45 -2.74 -4.37 -7.72
C THR A 45 -2.49 -3.50 -6.50
N SER A 46 -3.36 -3.58 -5.48
CA SER A 46 -3.19 -2.82 -4.24
C SER A 46 -1.88 -3.16 -3.51
N GLU A 47 -1.47 -4.43 -3.49
CA GLU A 47 -0.19 -4.83 -2.91
C GLU A 47 1.02 -4.34 -3.73
N ARG A 48 0.94 -4.33 -5.07
CA ARG A 48 2.00 -3.75 -5.92
C ARG A 48 2.18 -2.26 -5.67
N ILE A 49 1.07 -1.51 -5.57
CA ILE A 49 1.10 -0.08 -5.24
C ILE A 49 1.68 0.13 -3.85
N ALA A 50 1.27 -0.68 -2.87
CA ALA A 50 1.79 -0.60 -1.51
C ALA A 50 3.31 -0.84 -1.42
N LEU A 51 3.83 -1.82 -2.17
CA LEU A 51 5.27 -2.06 -2.33
C LEU A 51 5.97 -0.86 -2.97
N THR A 52 5.40 -0.32 -4.05
CA THR A 52 5.94 0.84 -4.78
C THR A 52 6.08 2.06 -3.88
N VAL A 53 5.00 2.43 -3.17
CA VAL A 53 4.98 3.58 -2.26
C VAL A 53 5.92 3.35 -1.07
N GLY A 54 5.90 2.14 -0.50
CA GLY A 54 6.77 1.76 0.61
C GLY A 54 8.25 1.87 0.27
N ALA A 55 8.64 1.41 -0.93
CA ALA A 55 10.01 1.54 -1.44
C ALA A 55 10.37 3.00 -1.74
N SER A 56 9.49 3.75 -2.41
CA SER A 56 9.71 5.17 -2.75
C SER A 56 9.88 6.05 -1.50
N ASN A 57 9.23 5.70 -0.40
CA ASN A 57 9.34 6.41 0.88
C ASN A 57 10.42 5.84 1.82
N ASP A 58 11.23 4.86 1.39
CA ASP A 58 12.21 4.17 2.24
C ASP A 58 11.61 3.63 3.56
N CYS A 59 10.42 3.01 3.51
CA CYS A 59 9.80 2.38 4.67
C CYS A 59 10.07 0.86 4.71
N GLY A 60 11.15 0.44 5.38
CA GLY A 60 11.51 -0.98 5.50
C GLY A 60 10.42 -1.86 6.15
N TYR A 61 9.76 -1.38 7.21
CA TYR A 61 8.62 -2.10 7.82
C TYR A 61 7.49 -2.35 6.82
N CYS A 62 7.17 -1.33 6.02
CA CYS A 62 6.07 -1.38 5.07
C CYS A 62 6.40 -2.30 3.90
N VAL A 63 7.62 -2.22 3.38
CA VAL A 63 8.10 -3.13 2.33
C VAL A 63 8.08 -4.59 2.81
N ALA A 64 8.49 -4.87 4.06
CA ALA A 64 8.40 -6.21 4.64
C ALA A 64 6.96 -6.71 4.79
N ALA A 65 6.06 -5.88 5.31
CA ALA A 65 4.65 -6.21 5.46
C ALA A 65 3.98 -6.53 4.11
N HIS A 66 4.17 -5.67 3.11
CA HIS A 66 3.56 -5.83 1.80
C HIS A 66 4.26 -6.87 0.92
N THR A 67 5.53 -7.18 1.17
CA THR A 67 6.19 -8.36 0.57
C THR A 67 5.54 -9.64 1.07
N PHE A 68 5.31 -9.74 2.39
CA PHE A 68 4.61 -10.88 2.96
C PHE A 68 3.17 -11.00 2.43
N ALA A 69 2.40 -9.91 2.45
CA ALA A 69 1.02 -9.91 1.97
C ALA A 69 0.92 -10.17 0.46
N GLY A 70 1.75 -9.51 -0.34
CA GLY A 70 1.87 -9.69 -1.78
C GLY A 70 2.10 -11.16 -2.16
N LYS A 71 3.06 -11.83 -1.52
CA LYS A 71 3.36 -13.25 -1.80
C LYS A 71 2.30 -14.20 -1.25
N ARG A 72 1.86 -14.01 0.00
CA ARG A 72 1.06 -15.02 0.71
C ARG A 72 -0.43 -14.88 0.47
N VAL A 73 -0.92 -13.66 0.35
CA VAL A 73 -2.35 -13.33 0.20
C VAL A 73 -2.65 -13.07 -1.26
N ALA A 74 -1.95 -12.13 -1.88
CA ALA A 74 -2.21 -11.72 -3.27
C ALA A 74 -1.55 -12.61 -4.34
N LYS A 75 -0.74 -13.60 -3.93
CA LYS A 75 -0.09 -14.58 -4.81
C LYS A 75 0.81 -13.97 -5.89
N LEU A 76 1.43 -12.83 -5.61
CA LEU A 76 2.47 -12.27 -6.46
C LEU A 76 3.70 -13.20 -6.47
N SER A 77 4.33 -13.30 -7.64
CA SER A 77 5.62 -13.97 -7.78
C SER A 77 6.74 -13.10 -7.17
N ASP A 78 7.88 -13.71 -6.89
CA ASP A 78 9.05 -12.97 -6.40
C ASP A 78 9.50 -11.90 -7.41
N ALA A 79 9.46 -12.22 -8.70
CA ALA A 79 9.76 -11.26 -9.76
C ALA A 79 8.81 -10.06 -9.76
N GLU A 80 7.51 -10.29 -9.56
CA GLU A 80 6.52 -9.19 -9.50
C GLU A 80 6.67 -8.33 -8.24
N VAL A 81 7.06 -8.93 -7.11
CA VAL A 81 7.36 -8.15 -5.89
C VAL A 81 8.56 -7.23 -6.12
N GLU A 82 9.65 -7.76 -6.69
CA GLU A 82 10.85 -6.95 -6.97
C GLU A 82 10.59 -5.89 -8.03
N ALA A 83 9.80 -6.20 -9.06
CA ALA A 83 9.39 -5.22 -10.06
C ALA A 83 8.55 -4.10 -9.43
N ALA A 84 7.59 -4.45 -8.58
CA ALA A 84 6.73 -3.48 -7.90
C ALA A 84 7.53 -2.57 -6.95
N LYS A 85 8.53 -3.09 -6.22
CA LYS A 85 9.45 -2.25 -5.42
C LYS A 85 10.17 -1.18 -6.27
N GLN A 86 10.33 -1.42 -7.57
CA GLN A 86 10.95 -0.49 -8.53
C GLN A 86 9.92 0.38 -9.27
N GLY A 87 8.62 0.23 -8.99
CA GLY A 87 7.54 0.89 -9.71
C GLY A 87 7.34 0.35 -11.12
N SER A 88 7.51 -0.96 -11.33
CA SER A 88 7.27 -1.63 -12.61
C SER A 88 6.53 -2.96 -12.44
N SER A 89 6.11 -3.58 -13.54
CA SER A 89 5.49 -4.92 -13.59
C SER A 89 5.71 -5.53 -14.97
N ALA A 90 5.68 -6.86 -15.07
CA ALA A 90 5.67 -7.56 -16.35
C ALA A 90 4.31 -7.44 -17.07
N ASP A 91 3.23 -7.15 -16.35
CA ASP A 91 1.92 -6.85 -16.94
C ASP A 91 1.86 -5.35 -17.30
N PRO A 92 1.65 -4.99 -18.59
CA PRO A 92 1.62 -3.58 -19.01
C PRO A 92 0.54 -2.75 -18.32
N LYS A 93 -0.61 -3.34 -17.98
CA LYS A 93 -1.70 -2.63 -17.29
C LYS A 93 -1.31 -2.32 -15.85
N GLU A 94 -0.75 -3.30 -15.15
CA GLU A 94 -0.25 -3.11 -13.78
C GLU A 94 0.95 -2.16 -13.75
N ALA A 95 1.85 -2.23 -14.73
CA ALA A 95 3.00 -1.34 -14.87
C ALA A 95 2.57 0.14 -14.92
N ALA A 96 1.49 0.46 -15.63
CA ALA A 96 0.95 1.82 -15.67
C ALA A 96 0.43 2.29 -14.30
N ALA A 97 -0.22 1.40 -13.54
CA ALA A 97 -0.74 1.72 -12.20
C ALA A 97 0.38 1.98 -11.19
N VAL A 98 1.42 1.13 -11.15
CA VAL A 98 2.55 1.33 -10.23
C VAL A 98 3.43 2.51 -10.62
N ALA A 99 3.61 2.77 -11.92
CA ALA A 99 4.33 3.95 -12.39
C ALA A 99 3.61 5.24 -11.97
N PHE A 100 2.28 5.28 -12.14
CA PHE A 100 1.46 6.41 -11.67
C PHE A 100 1.53 6.58 -10.14
N ALA A 101 1.43 5.49 -9.37
CA ALA A 101 1.57 5.54 -7.91
C ALA A 101 2.95 6.04 -7.45
N ARG A 102 4.01 5.63 -8.16
CA ARG A 102 5.38 6.10 -7.93
C ARG A 102 5.50 7.60 -8.19
N GLU A 103 5.02 8.06 -9.36
CA GLU A 103 5.06 9.47 -9.73
C GLU A 103 4.26 10.32 -8.73
N LEU A 104 3.07 9.89 -8.32
CA LEU A 104 2.29 10.57 -7.28
C LEU A 104 3.10 10.74 -5.99
N THR A 105 3.81 9.69 -5.58
CA THR A 105 4.60 9.68 -4.34
C THR A 105 5.81 10.61 -4.45
N GLU A 106 6.62 10.46 -5.50
CA GLU A 106 7.87 11.22 -5.70
C GLU A 106 7.61 12.71 -5.98
N THR A 107 6.53 13.02 -6.71
CA THR A 107 6.20 14.40 -7.12
C THR A 107 5.22 15.11 -6.19
N ARG A 108 4.73 14.42 -5.15
CA ARG A 108 3.73 14.91 -4.18
C ARG A 108 2.40 15.29 -4.85
N GLY A 109 1.88 14.40 -5.69
CA GLY A 109 0.55 14.50 -6.28
C GLY A 109 0.48 15.26 -7.60
N LYS A 110 1.60 15.44 -8.31
CA LYS A 110 1.64 16.14 -9.61
C LYS A 110 1.58 15.20 -10.82
N ALA A 111 1.29 13.92 -10.60
CA ALA A 111 1.25 12.92 -11.66
C ALA A 111 0.07 13.14 -12.62
N ASP A 112 0.30 12.89 -13.91
CA ASP A 112 -0.72 12.91 -14.96
C ASP A 112 -1.41 11.53 -15.08
N PRO A 113 -2.74 11.44 -14.95
CA PRO A 113 -3.44 10.16 -15.08
C PRO A 113 -3.58 9.65 -16.52
N ALA A 114 -3.19 10.40 -17.54
CA ALA A 114 -3.42 10.04 -18.95
C ALA A 114 -2.88 8.65 -19.32
N ALA A 115 -1.67 8.30 -18.85
CA ALA A 115 -1.06 7.01 -19.15
C ALA A 115 -1.78 5.83 -18.47
N VAL A 116 -2.19 6.00 -17.20
CA VAL A 116 -2.90 4.94 -16.46
C VAL A 116 -4.33 4.76 -16.99
N LEU A 117 -5.00 5.83 -17.39
CA LEU A 117 -6.31 5.77 -18.07
C LEU A 117 -6.19 5.06 -19.44
N ALA A 118 -5.17 5.41 -20.23
CA ALA A 118 -4.92 4.77 -21.54
C ALA A 118 -4.61 3.27 -21.42
N ALA A 119 -4.05 2.82 -20.29
CA ALA A 119 -3.83 1.41 -19.98
C ALA A 119 -5.13 0.65 -19.60
N GLY A 120 -6.28 1.33 -19.56
CA GLY A 120 -7.59 0.74 -19.33
C GLY A 120 -8.00 0.65 -17.85
N TRP A 121 -7.45 1.51 -16.99
CA TRP A 121 -7.99 1.75 -15.65
C TRP A 121 -9.11 2.79 -15.73
N SER A 122 -10.18 2.62 -14.94
CA SER A 122 -11.26 3.59 -14.87
C SER A 122 -10.88 4.81 -14.03
N GLU A 123 -11.61 5.92 -14.18
CA GLU A 123 -11.43 7.10 -13.32
C GLU A 123 -11.66 6.77 -11.83
N GLU A 124 -12.62 5.87 -11.53
CA GLU A 124 -12.86 5.35 -10.19
C GLU A 124 -11.62 4.64 -9.64
N GLN A 125 -11.03 3.72 -10.41
CA GLN A 125 -9.82 3.01 -10.00
C GLN A 125 -8.62 3.96 -9.86
N VAL A 126 -8.50 4.97 -10.72
CA VAL A 126 -7.45 6.00 -10.59
C VAL A 126 -7.59 6.77 -9.27
N LEU A 127 -8.81 7.14 -8.88
CA LEU A 127 -9.06 7.76 -7.58
C LEU A 127 -8.76 6.82 -6.40
N GLU A 128 -9.08 5.53 -6.53
CA GLU A 128 -8.69 4.53 -5.54
C GLU A 128 -7.17 4.39 -5.43
N ILE A 129 -6.41 4.49 -6.53
CA ILE A 129 -4.94 4.50 -6.49
C ILE A 129 -4.44 5.72 -5.70
N VAL A 130 -5.01 6.90 -5.92
CA VAL A 130 -4.65 8.13 -5.17
C VAL A 130 -4.92 7.93 -3.67
N ALA A 131 -6.09 7.40 -3.32
CA ALA A 131 -6.45 7.13 -1.93
C ALA A 131 -5.54 6.07 -1.29
N LEU A 132 -5.15 5.05 -2.05
CA LEU A 132 -4.20 4.03 -1.59
C LEU A 132 -2.80 4.62 -1.38
N VAL A 133 -2.31 5.49 -2.28
CA VAL A 133 -1.05 6.22 -2.07
C VAL A 133 -1.10 7.05 -0.79
N ALA A 134 -2.23 7.72 -0.51
CA ALA A 134 -2.41 8.48 0.73
C ALA A 134 -2.41 7.57 1.98
N LEU A 135 -3.13 6.44 1.94
CA LEU A 135 -3.14 5.45 3.02
C LEU A 135 -1.73 4.92 3.29
N GLN A 136 -0.99 4.59 2.23
CA GLN A 136 0.37 4.07 2.34
C GLN A 136 1.34 5.14 2.84
N THR A 137 1.20 6.39 2.39
CA THR A 137 2.00 7.50 2.92
C THR A 137 1.79 7.68 4.43
N LEU A 138 0.54 7.61 4.90
CA LEU A 138 0.23 7.65 6.34
C LEU A 138 0.93 6.53 7.10
N THR A 139 0.78 5.27 6.66
CA THR A 139 1.40 4.12 7.36
C THR A 139 2.92 4.17 7.32
N ASN A 140 3.50 4.62 6.19
CA ASN A 140 4.94 4.80 6.03
C ASN A 140 5.47 5.83 7.02
N TYR A 141 4.82 6.99 7.11
CA TYR A 141 5.24 8.05 8.01
C TYR A 141 5.09 7.67 9.48
N VAL A 142 3.97 7.02 9.85
CA VAL A 142 3.80 6.50 11.21
C VAL A 142 4.94 5.55 11.58
N ASN A 143 5.27 4.59 10.72
CA ASN A 143 6.33 3.63 11.01
C ASN A 143 7.72 4.26 11.10
N LYS A 144 8.02 5.22 10.22
CA LYS A 144 9.30 5.93 10.23
C LYS A 144 9.45 6.83 11.47
N VAL A 145 8.41 7.57 11.83
CA VAL A 145 8.42 8.46 13.01
C VAL A 145 8.51 7.65 14.30
N ALA A 146 7.72 6.59 14.42
CA ALA A 146 7.69 5.76 15.62
C ALA A 146 8.86 4.76 15.72
N ARG A 147 9.66 4.62 14.64
CA ARG A 147 10.69 3.57 14.50
C ARG A 147 10.13 2.20 14.84
N THR A 148 8.96 1.89 14.29
CA THR A 148 8.21 0.67 14.60
C THR A 148 9.09 -0.56 14.41
N GLU A 149 9.19 -1.39 15.44
CA GLU A 149 9.90 -2.67 15.37
C GLU A 149 9.23 -3.61 14.37
N ASN A 150 10.01 -4.14 13.44
CA ASN A 150 9.53 -5.04 12.39
C ASN A 150 9.12 -6.41 12.95
N ASP A 151 7.87 -6.79 12.71
CA ASP A 151 7.27 -8.07 13.08
C ASP A 151 6.82 -8.87 11.84
N TRP A 152 7.44 -8.58 10.69
CA TRP A 152 7.28 -9.30 9.44
C TRP A 152 8.58 -10.00 9.06
N PRO A 153 8.53 -11.10 8.29
CA PRO A 153 9.73 -11.69 7.69
C PRO A 153 10.53 -10.62 6.94
N ALA A 154 11.85 -10.79 6.90
CA ALA A 154 12.71 -9.92 6.09
C ALA A 154 12.23 -9.93 4.62
N ALA A 155 12.21 -8.74 4.01
CA ALA A 155 11.70 -8.48 2.68
C ALA A 155 12.66 -8.90 1.56
#